data_AF-A0A0S8E313-F1
#
_entry.id   AF-A0A0S8E313-F1
#
_cell.length_a   1.000
_cell.length_b   1.000
_cell.length_c   1.000
_cell.angle_alpha   90.00
_cell.angle_beta   90.00
_cell.angle_gamma   90.00
#
_symmetry.space_group_name_H-M   'P 1'
#
loop_
_entity.id
_entity.type
_entity.pdbx_description
1 polymer ?
#
loop_
_entity_poly.entity_id
_entity_poly.type
_entity_poly.pdbx_seq_one_letter_code
_entity_poly.pdbx_strand_id
1 'polypeptide(L)'
;MQTGRFMSALVLLAGALWAHGADAPGLGSDAPTETTAPVPENAEEQQRLAEIESAYAAADYDKAIETAKTFLRTAKDDTLRAEAARVVADSLRKKKDWQRACLAYIMLRDRFAKGTDGYVRYQAMADILRASPMGVYGQAPAEEGQAKPDPGPTLDADTAVAAAMSRLAATRAEKVKFRITLIKGARTAEEVIQRFTPVAVELRQLRVLWPEMPPDIEREAVQAAGMRMAQISNPIAGSLKSKQATFETAKKANRFTIGLRKEMLRCQGVSNDMAKAEESLTAGMDLLAGTAGWPEGDQLKSDSTARRQAFEALAKAFVPPPLGGSSGGGRDTWRDPGWRDRGGMGGPGML
;
A
#
# COMPACT_ATOMS: atom_id res chain seq x y z
N MET A 1 -6.67 32.25 32.13
CA MET A 1 -7.72 31.20 32.24
C MET A 1 -7.16 29.88 31.71
N GLN A 2 -7.60 28.74 32.24
CA GLN A 2 -7.20 27.41 31.77
C GLN A 2 -8.27 26.80 30.86
N THR A 3 -7.84 26.07 29.83
CA THR A 3 -8.32 24.74 29.38
C THR A 3 -7.73 24.43 27.99
N GLY A 4 -7.45 23.18 27.60
CA GLY A 4 -7.47 21.93 28.36
C GLY A 4 -6.83 20.80 27.51
N ARG A 5 -5.97 19.98 28.12
CA ARG A 5 -5.26 18.84 27.47
C ARG A 5 -6.23 17.83 26.83
N PHE A 6 -5.80 17.17 25.74
CA PHE A 6 -5.89 15.71 25.45
C PHE A 6 -5.36 15.48 24.01
N MET A 7 -4.62 14.44 23.64
CA MET A 7 -3.68 13.55 24.38
C MET A 7 -2.71 12.94 23.34
N SER A 8 -1.52 12.50 23.76
CA SER A 8 -0.54 11.86 22.87
C SER A 8 -0.71 10.33 22.82
N ALA A 9 -0.03 9.71 21.85
CA ALA A 9 0.25 8.27 21.70
C ALA A 9 -0.89 7.34 21.25
N LEU A 10 -0.69 6.74 20.06
CA LEU A 10 -0.99 5.32 19.84
C LEU A 10 0.00 4.69 18.83
N VAL A 11 1.27 4.58 19.22
CA VAL A 11 2.21 3.64 18.61
C VAL A 11 2.49 2.55 19.63
N LEU A 12 1.63 1.52 19.67
CA LEU A 12 1.78 0.21 20.34
C LEU A 12 0.42 -0.52 20.31
N LEU A 13 0.20 -1.44 19.34
CA LEU A 13 -0.71 -2.61 19.40
C LEU A 13 -0.91 -3.26 18.00
N ALA A 14 0.12 -3.93 17.50
CA ALA A 14 0.03 -4.86 16.35
C ALA A 14 1.25 -5.82 16.31
N GLY A 15 1.72 -6.26 17.49
CA GLY A 15 3.05 -6.86 17.66
C GLY A 15 3.09 -8.19 18.41
N ALA A 16 1.98 -8.94 18.44
CA ALA A 16 1.91 -10.27 19.06
C ALA A 16 0.66 -11.07 18.62
N LEU A 17 0.71 -11.78 17.47
CA LEU A 17 -0.19 -12.92 17.21
C LEU A 17 0.25 -13.89 16.08
N TRP A 18 1.54 -13.97 15.75
CA TRP A 18 2.05 -14.93 14.74
C TRP A 18 3.33 -15.63 15.23
N ALA A 19 3.16 -16.61 16.12
CA ALA A 19 4.19 -17.57 16.51
C ALA A 19 3.55 -18.82 17.15
N HIS A 20 4.18 -19.98 16.92
CA HIS A 20 3.80 -21.33 17.38
C HIS A 20 2.65 -22.01 16.61
N GLY A 21 2.93 -23.22 16.16
CA GLY A 21 2.10 -24.02 15.25
C GLY A 21 2.91 -25.14 14.59
N ALA A 22 3.77 -25.81 15.37
CA ALA A 22 4.62 -26.90 14.92
C ALA A 22 4.57 -28.05 15.96
N ASP A 23 4.49 -29.26 15.42
CA ASP A 23 4.20 -30.58 16.01
C ASP A 23 4.73 -30.94 17.41
N ALA A 24 3.91 -31.70 18.17
CA ALA A 24 4.27 -33.02 18.73
C ALA A 24 3.01 -33.77 19.27
N PRO A 25 3.03 -35.11 19.49
CA PRO A 25 1.81 -35.93 19.58
C PRO A 25 1.58 -36.68 20.91
N GLY A 26 0.38 -37.25 21.11
CA GLY A 26 0.22 -38.47 21.94
C GLY A 26 -1.16 -38.76 22.58
N LEU A 27 -1.45 -40.07 22.67
CA LEU A 27 -2.34 -40.76 23.62
C LEU A 27 -3.86 -40.58 23.50
N GLY A 28 -4.46 -41.50 22.75
CA GLY A 28 -5.89 -41.65 22.49
C GLY A 28 -6.76 -42.30 23.58
N SER A 29 -8.02 -42.54 23.20
CA SER A 29 -8.93 -43.53 23.80
C SER A 29 -9.97 -43.92 22.74
N ASP A 30 -10.39 -45.19 22.70
CA ASP A 30 -11.26 -45.71 21.63
C ASP A 30 -12.75 -45.51 21.89
N ALA A 31 -13.46 -44.91 20.92
CA ALA A 31 -14.91 -45.06 20.74
C ALA A 31 -15.30 -44.72 19.28
N PRO A 32 -16.00 -45.59 18.53
CA PRO A 32 -16.39 -45.32 17.15
C PRO A 32 -17.69 -44.50 17.08
N THR A 33 -17.62 -43.20 17.35
CA THR A 33 -18.67 -42.27 16.91
C THR A 33 -18.58 -42.05 15.41
N GLU A 34 -19.71 -42.18 14.70
CA GLU A 34 -19.78 -42.05 13.24
C GLU A 34 -19.22 -40.69 12.76
N THR A 35 -18.26 -40.73 11.84
CA THR A 35 -17.58 -39.55 11.31
C THR A 35 -18.48 -38.80 10.33
N THR A 36 -19.49 -38.12 10.87
CA THR A 36 -20.21 -37.07 10.15
C THR A 36 -19.18 -36.01 9.75
N ALA A 37 -18.93 -35.85 8.45
CA ALA A 37 -17.97 -34.88 7.96
C ALA A 37 -18.36 -33.47 8.46
N PRO A 38 -17.41 -32.65 8.94
CA PRO A 38 -17.73 -31.34 9.48
C PRO A 38 -18.34 -30.47 8.39
N VAL A 39 -19.63 -30.14 8.54
CA VAL A 39 -20.31 -29.16 7.71
C VAL A 39 -19.57 -27.83 7.86
N PRO A 40 -19.11 -27.19 6.77
CA PRO A 40 -18.42 -25.91 6.89
C PRO A 40 -19.35 -24.87 7.51
N GLU A 41 -18.84 -24.11 8.48
CA GLU A 41 -19.62 -23.33 9.45
C GLU A 41 -20.60 -22.32 8.82
N ASN A 42 -20.36 -21.92 7.56
CA ASN A 42 -21.16 -20.98 6.79
C ASN A 42 -21.95 -21.63 5.63
N ALA A 43 -22.14 -22.95 5.58
CA ALA A 43 -22.85 -23.64 4.47
C ALA A 43 -24.26 -23.07 4.19
N GLU A 44 -25.03 -22.80 5.24
CA GLU A 44 -26.36 -22.18 5.15
C GLU A 44 -26.30 -20.72 4.69
N GLU A 45 -25.27 -19.97 5.09
CA GLU A 45 -25.06 -18.60 4.61
C GLU A 45 -24.64 -18.58 3.13
N GLN A 46 -23.82 -19.53 2.70
CA GLN A 46 -23.40 -19.71 1.30
C GLN A 46 -24.59 -20.10 0.39
N GLN A 47 -25.46 -21.00 0.83
CA GLN A 47 -26.67 -21.34 0.07
C GLN A 47 -27.58 -20.10 -0.10
N ARG A 48 -27.80 -19.32 0.95
CA ARG A 48 -28.57 -18.07 0.87
C ARG A 48 -27.93 -17.03 -0.05
N LEU A 49 -26.60 -16.94 -0.10
CA LEU A 49 -25.92 -16.08 -1.08
C LEU A 49 -26.15 -16.59 -2.51
N ALA A 50 -26.09 -17.90 -2.76
CA ALA A 50 -26.38 -18.47 -4.07
C ALA A 50 -27.83 -18.21 -4.53
N GLU A 51 -28.80 -18.21 -3.61
CA GLU A 51 -30.19 -17.81 -3.91
C GLU A 51 -30.30 -16.32 -4.30
N ILE A 52 -29.55 -15.44 -3.63
CA ILE A 52 -29.45 -14.00 -3.96
C ILE A 52 -28.82 -13.80 -5.34
N GLU A 53 -27.71 -14.48 -5.63
CA GLU A 53 -27.01 -14.38 -6.92
C GLU A 53 -27.82 -15.01 -8.06
N SER A 54 -28.58 -16.07 -7.81
CA SER A 54 -29.52 -16.67 -8.77
C SER A 54 -30.64 -15.69 -9.15
N ALA A 55 -31.24 -15.00 -8.16
CA ALA A 55 -32.24 -13.96 -8.44
C ALA A 55 -31.64 -12.79 -9.24
N TYR A 56 -30.42 -12.36 -8.92
CA TYR A 56 -29.70 -11.32 -9.67
C TYR A 56 -29.37 -11.75 -11.11
N ALA A 57 -28.91 -12.99 -11.32
CA ALA A 57 -28.61 -13.55 -12.63
C ALA A 57 -29.87 -13.72 -13.50
N ALA A 58 -31.01 -14.01 -12.89
CA ALA A 58 -32.33 -14.03 -13.53
C ALA A 58 -32.91 -12.62 -13.82
N ALA A 59 -32.16 -11.55 -13.51
CA ALA A 59 -32.59 -10.15 -13.57
C ALA A 59 -33.82 -9.78 -12.70
N ASP A 60 -34.16 -10.62 -11.72
CA ASP A 60 -35.16 -10.34 -10.68
C ASP A 60 -34.52 -9.46 -9.59
N TYR A 61 -34.23 -8.22 -9.97
CA TYR A 61 -33.49 -7.27 -9.15
C TYR A 61 -34.22 -6.88 -7.86
N ASP A 62 -35.55 -6.94 -7.82
CA ASP A 62 -36.31 -6.65 -6.60
C ASP A 62 -36.20 -7.80 -5.59
N LYS A 63 -36.42 -9.05 -6.02
CA LYS A 63 -36.19 -10.22 -5.16
C LYS A 63 -34.74 -10.30 -4.69
N ALA A 64 -33.78 -10.06 -5.58
CA ALA A 64 -32.36 -10.01 -5.22
C ALA A 64 -32.08 -8.95 -4.12
N ILE A 65 -32.66 -7.76 -4.25
CA ILE A 65 -32.55 -6.69 -3.24
C ILE A 65 -33.20 -7.07 -1.91
N GLU A 66 -34.39 -7.68 -1.91
CA GLU A 66 -35.12 -8.03 -0.67
C GLU A 66 -34.49 -9.21 0.07
N THR A 67 -34.11 -10.28 -0.65
CA THR A 67 -33.39 -11.41 -0.06
C THR A 67 -32.02 -10.97 0.47
N ALA A 68 -31.26 -10.15 -0.27
CA ALA A 68 -29.97 -9.64 0.20
C ALA A 68 -30.10 -8.70 1.41
N LYS A 69 -31.09 -7.79 1.44
CA LYS A 69 -31.38 -6.97 2.63
C LYS A 69 -31.75 -7.79 3.85
N THR A 70 -32.41 -8.93 3.66
CA THR A 70 -32.77 -9.84 4.74
C THR A 70 -31.54 -10.59 5.26
N PHE A 71 -30.75 -11.18 4.34
CA PHE A 71 -29.49 -11.84 4.64
C PHE A 71 -28.49 -10.93 5.37
N LEU A 72 -28.33 -9.67 4.94
CA LEU A 72 -27.42 -8.70 5.54
C LEU A 72 -27.70 -8.38 7.03
N ARG A 73 -28.91 -8.69 7.53
CA ARG A 73 -29.29 -8.53 8.95
C ARG A 73 -28.90 -9.72 9.82
N THR A 74 -28.79 -10.90 9.24
CA THR A 74 -28.61 -12.18 9.97
C THR A 74 -27.24 -12.81 9.75
N ALA A 75 -26.65 -12.60 8.58
CA ALA A 75 -25.37 -13.17 8.18
C ALA A 75 -24.22 -12.64 9.05
N LYS A 76 -23.30 -13.53 9.41
CA LYS A 76 -22.12 -13.25 10.25
C LYS A 76 -20.85 -13.09 9.42
N ASP A 77 -20.72 -13.79 8.30
CA ASP A 77 -19.52 -13.75 7.46
C ASP A 77 -19.42 -12.41 6.73
N ASP A 78 -18.40 -11.60 7.05
CA ASP A 78 -18.24 -10.27 6.44
C ASP A 78 -17.88 -10.30 4.94
N THR A 79 -17.39 -11.43 4.42
CA THR A 79 -17.17 -11.64 2.98
C THR A 79 -18.50 -11.91 2.27
N LEU A 80 -19.32 -12.82 2.79
CA LEU A 80 -20.66 -13.09 2.23
C LEU A 80 -21.56 -11.83 2.35
N ARG A 81 -21.42 -11.05 3.43
CA ARG A 81 -22.08 -9.75 3.58
C ARG A 81 -21.55 -8.68 2.62
N ALA A 82 -20.28 -8.72 2.22
CA ALA A 82 -19.77 -7.83 1.19
C ALA A 82 -20.38 -8.17 -0.18
N GLU A 83 -20.46 -9.46 -0.54
CA GLU A 83 -21.09 -9.90 -1.79
C GLU A 83 -22.60 -9.64 -1.83
N ALA A 84 -23.34 -9.92 -0.76
CA ALA A 84 -24.77 -9.55 -0.68
C ALA A 84 -24.97 -8.03 -0.80
N ALA A 85 -24.09 -7.21 -0.21
CA ALA A 85 -24.12 -5.76 -0.37
C ALA A 85 -23.72 -5.29 -1.78
N ARG A 86 -22.83 -6.00 -2.48
CA ARG A 86 -22.56 -5.80 -3.92
C ARG A 86 -23.82 -6.06 -4.74
N VAL A 87 -24.50 -7.19 -4.54
CA VAL A 87 -25.74 -7.51 -5.28
C VAL A 87 -26.82 -6.45 -5.06
N VAL A 88 -26.98 -5.90 -3.85
CA VAL A 88 -27.89 -4.75 -3.62
C VAL A 88 -27.49 -3.52 -4.45
N ALA A 89 -26.20 -3.15 -4.45
CA ALA A 89 -25.72 -1.98 -5.17
C ALA A 89 -25.82 -2.14 -6.71
N ASP A 90 -25.42 -3.29 -7.24
CA ASP A 90 -25.55 -3.64 -8.65
C ASP A 90 -27.02 -3.70 -9.09
N SER A 91 -27.91 -4.31 -8.29
CA SER A 91 -29.34 -4.38 -8.60
C SER A 91 -30.00 -3.00 -8.66
N LEU A 92 -29.68 -2.10 -7.71
CA LEU A 92 -30.16 -0.72 -7.73
C LEU A 92 -29.66 0.04 -8.97
N ARG A 93 -28.40 -0.19 -9.36
CA ARG A 93 -27.81 0.38 -10.58
C ARG A 93 -28.49 -0.15 -11.85
N LYS A 94 -28.74 -1.45 -11.94
CA LYS A 94 -29.49 -2.09 -13.06
C LYS A 94 -30.92 -1.57 -13.16
N LYS A 95 -31.58 -1.34 -12.01
CA LYS A 95 -32.90 -0.67 -11.91
C LYS A 95 -32.87 0.84 -12.16
N LYS A 96 -31.72 1.44 -12.45
CA LYS A 96 -31.52 2.89 -12.70
C LYS A 96 -31.86 3.78 -11.49
N ASP A 97 -31.89 3.22 -10.27
CA ASP A 97 -32.00 3.98 -9.02
C ASP A 97 -30.61 4.53 -8.63
N TRP A 98 -30.13 5.49 -9.40
CA TRP A 98 -28.75 5.98 -9.32
C TRP A 98 -28.40 6.56 -7.95
N GLN A 99 -29.36 7.20 -7.28
CA GLN A 99 -29.16 7.79 -5.97
C GLN A 99 -28.99 6.72 -4.89
N ARG A 100 -29.87 5.70 -4.84
CA ARG A 100 -29.70 4.61 -3.87
C ARG A 100 -28.53 3.70 -4.23
N ALA A 101 -28.24 3.49 -5.52
CA ALA A 101 -27.05 2.77 -5.96
C ALA A 101 -25.77 3.47 -5.49
N CYS A 102 -25.65 4.79 -5.66
CA CYS A 102 -24.53 5.58 -5.17
C CYS A 102 -24.33 5.41 -3.65
N LEU A 103 -25.40 5.54 -2.85
CA LEU A 103 -25.36 5.30 -1.41
C LEU A 103 -24.95 3.85 -1.06
N ALA A 104 -25.46 2.87 -1.80
CA ALA A 104 -25.10 1.46 -1.60
C ALA A 104 -23.62 1.18 -1.89
N TYR A 105 -23.04 1.74 -2.96
CA TYR A 105 -21.60 1.61 -3.24
C TYR A 105 -20.73 2.35 -2.21
N ILE A 106 -21.20 3.46 -1.61
CA ILE A 106 -20.51 4.12 -0.48
C ILE A 106 -20.49 3.20 0.75
N MET A 107 -21.64 2.64 1.13
CA MET A 107 -21.75 1.70 2.25
C MET A 107 -20.96 0.40 2.01
N LEU A 108 -20.89 -0.06 0.76
CA LEU A 108 -20.10 -1.21 0.35
C LEU A 108 -18.60 -0.92 0.44
N ARG A 109 -18.13 0.22 -0.10
CA ARG A 109 -16.75 0.70 0.03
C ARG A 109 -16.26 0.66 1.48
N ASP A 110 -17.09 1.13 2.41
CA ASP A 110 -16.72 1.25 3.83
C ASP A 110 -16.62 -0.09 4.59
N ARG A 111 -16.98 -1.22 3.94
CA ARG A 111 -16.65 -2.58 4.41
C ARG A 111 -15.21 -2.98 4.12
N PHE A 112 -14.52 -2.30 3.21
CA PHE A 112 -13.17 -2.65 2.77
C PHE A 112 -12.11 -1.73 3.38
N ALA A 113 -10.97 -2.31 3.75
CA ALA A 113 -9.82 -1.54 4.21
C ALA A 113 -9.32 -0.57 3.12
N LYS A 114 -8.98 0.67 3.53
CA LYS A 114 -8.54 1.74 2.61
C LYS A 114 -7.35 1.30 1.77
N GLY A 115 -7.46 1.45 0.45
CA GLY A 115 -6.41 1.08 -0.51
C GLY A 115 -6.45 -0.37 -1.00
N THR A 116 -7.40 -1.20 -0.54
CA THR A 116 -7.72 -2.49 -1.18
C THR A 116 -8.50 -2.28 -2.49
N ASP A 117 -8.44 -3.28 -3.38
CA ASP A 117 -9.04 -3.23 -4.71
C ASP A 117 -10.57 -3.04 -4.64
N GLY A 118 -11.23 -3.66 -3.66
CA GLY A 118 -12.66 -3.45 -3.36
C GLY A 118 -12.96 -2.00 -2.96
N TYR A 119 -12.23 -1.45 -1.99
CA TYR A 119 -12.36 -0.03 -1.61
C TYR A 119 -12.19 0.90 -2.82
N VAL A 120 -11.17 0.66 -3.65
CA VAL A 120 -10.84 1.45 -4.83
C VAL A 120 -11.97 1.40 -5.88
N ARG A 121 -12.45 0.19 -6.21
CA ARG A 121 -13.51 -0.03 -7.18
C ARG A 121 -14.84 0.59 -6.74
N TYR A 122 -15.25 0.38 -5.50
CA TYR A 122 -16.54 0.89 -5.01
C TYR A 122 -16.51 2.39 -4.70
N GLN A 123 -15.36 2.95 -4.30
CA GLN A 123 -15.15 4.40 -4.27
C GLN A 123 -15.33 5.03 -5.65
N ALA A 124 -14.68 4.48 -6.68
CA ALA A 124 -14.78 5.00 -8.05
C ALA A 124 -16.21 4.88 -8.61
N MET A 125 -16.92 3.79 -8.29
CA MET A 125 -18.33 3.60 -8.67
C MET A 125 -19.23 4.66 -8.03
N ALA A 126 -19.05 4.92 -6.73
CA ALA A 126 -19.77 5.98 -6.02
C ALA A 126 -19.47 7.37 -6.58
N ASP A 127 -18.21 7.67 -6.94
CA ASP A 127 -17.84 8.96 -7.53
C ASP A 127 -18.45 9.16 -8.93
N ILE A 128 -18.46 8.12 -9.77
CA ILE A 128 -19.09 8.14 -11.11
C ILE A 128 -20.60 8.39 -11.00
N LEU A 129 -21.29 7.67 -10.10
CA LEU A 129 -22.74 7.85 -9.90
C LEU A 129 -23.07 9.19 -9.22
N ARG A 130 -22.24 9.68 -8.29
CA ARG A 130 -22.41 11.02 -7.69
C ARG A 130 -22.23 12.13 -8.72
N ALA A 131 -21.26 11.99 -9.64
CA ALA A 131 -21.05 12.94 -10.73
C ALA A 131 -22.13 12.87 -11.83
N SER A 132 -23.01 11.86 -11.80
CA SER A 132 -24.00 11.61 -12.84
C SER A 132 -25.37 11.23 -12.24
N PRO A 133 -26.09 12.21 -11.62
CA PRO A 133 -27.36 11.95 -10.92
C PRO A 133 -28.51 11.49 -11.82
N MET A 134 -28.43 11.75 -13.13
CA MET A 134 -29.35 11.23 -14.15
C MET A 134 -28.93 9.84 -14.69
N GLY A 135 -27.82 9.30 -14.18
CA GLY A 135 -27.14 8.11 -14.71
C GLY A 135 -26.08 8.48 -15.74
N VAL A 136 -25.05 7.63 -15.84
CA VAL A 136 -23.81 7.76 -16.66
C VAL A 136 -24.05 7.87 -18.19
N TYR A 137 -25.31 7.94 -18.60
CA TYR A 137 -25.84 7.83 -19.96
C TYR A 137 -26.80 8.97 -20.31
N GLY A 138 -27.04 9.91 -19.40
CA GLY A 138 -27.80 11.11 -19.71
C GLY A 138 -27.14 11.86 -20.85
N GLN A 139 -27.83 12.01 -21.99
CA GLN A 139 -27.42 12.97 -23.00
C GLN A 139 -27.24 14.34 -22.33
N ALA A 140 -26.19 15.07 -22.71
CA ALA A 140 -26.11 16.48 -22.35
C ALA A 140 -27.41 17.16 -22.84
N PRO A 141 -28.06 18.01 -22.02
CA PRO A 141 -29.26 18.71 -22.46
C PRO A 141 -28.90 19.51 -23.72
N ALA A 142 -29.65 19.30 -24.80
CA ALA A 142 -29.38 19.99 -26.05
C ALA A 142 -29.52 21.49 -25.84
N GLU A 143 -28.49 22.25 -26.20
CA GLU A 143 -28.54 23.70 -26.21
C GLU A 143 -29.64 24.17 -27.18
N GLU A 144 -30.43 25.16 -26.76
CA GLU A 144 -31.57 25.63 -27.54
C GLU A 144 -31.12 26.13 -28.92
N GLY A 145 -31.60 25.47 -29.98
CA GLY A 145 -31.29 25.78 -31.37
C GLY A 145 -30.32 24.81 -32.06
N GLN A 146 -29.62 23.92 -31.33
CA GLN A 146 -28.86 22.85 -31.97
C GLN A 146 -29.78 21.68 -32.36
N ALA A 147 -29.60 21.15 -33.58
CA ALA A 147 -30.24 19.90 -33.97
C ALA A 147 -29.77 18.78 -33.04
N LYS A 148 -30.69 17.95 -32.54
CA LYS A 148 -30.32 16.80 -31.68
C LYS A 148 -29.31 15.93 -32.45
N PRO A 149 -28.09 15.71 -31.92
CA PRO A 149 -27.17 14.79 -32.55
C PRO A 149 -27.82 13.41 -32.57
N ASP A 150 -27.72 12.74 -33.72
CA ASP A 150 -28.29 11.41 -33.94
C ASP A 150 -27.86 10.48 -32.80
N PRO A 151 -28.78 9.81 -32.06
CA PRO A 151 -28.45 9.14 -30.82
C PRO A 151 -27.57 7.92 -31.07
N GLY A 152 -26.25 8.15 -31.05
CA GLY A 152 -25.24 7.11 -31.12
C GLY A 152 -25.52 5.99 -30.12
N PRO A 153 -25.18 4.74 -30.47
CA PRO A 153 -25.74 3.55 -29.82
C PRO A 153 -25.62 3.61 -28.31
N THR A 154 -26.76 3.53 -27.63
CA THR A 154 -26.84 3.58 -26.17
C THR A 154 -26.17 2.33 -25.59
N LEU A 155 -24.92 2.51 -25.17
CA LEU A 155 -24.13 1.49 -24.47
C LEU A 155 -24.91 0.93 -23.26
N ASP A 156 -24.68 -0.33 -22.94
CA ASP A 156 -25.19 -0.96 -21.72
C ASP A 156 -24.39 -0.51 -20.46
N ALA A 157 -24.77 -1.05 -19.29
CA ALA A 157 -25.13 -0.23 -18.13
C ALA A 157 -24.19 -0.14 -16.89
N ASP A 158 -23.04 -0.80 -16.68
CA ASP A 158 -22.24 -1.82 -17.38
C ASP A 158 -21.20 -1.32 -18.43
N THR A 159 -21.29 -1.55 -19.74
CA THR A 159 -20.21 -1.14 -20.68
C THR A 159 -19.75 0.32 -20.54
N ALA A 160 -20.65 1.31 -20.43
CA ALA A 160 -20.22 2.69 -20.20
C ALA A 160 -19.86 3.02 -18.73
N VAL A 161 -20.22 2.18 -17.76
CA VAL A 161 -19.61 2.24 -16.41
C VAL A 161 -18.14 1.81 -16.49
N ALA A 162 -17.81 0.76 -17.24
CA ALA A 162 -16.41 0.39 -17.52
C ALA A 162 -15.68 1.48 -18.32
N ALA A 163 -16.35 2.13 -19.28
CA ALA A 163 -15.78 3.28 -19.99
C ALA A 163 -15.57 4.50 -19.07
N ALA A 164 -16.49 4.78 -18.13
CA ALA A 164 -16.37 5.86 -17.15
C ALA A 164 -15.24 5.60 -16.14
N MET A 165 -15.10 4.35 -15.67
CA MET A 165 -13.96 3.90 -14.87
C MET A 165 -12.64 4.11 -15.61
N SER A 166 -12.58 3.70 -16.89
CA SER A 166 -11.39 3.87 -17.74
C SER A 166 -11.05 5.34 -17.99
N ARG A 167 -12.04 6.20 -18.25
CA ARG A 167 -11.86 7.66 -18.38
C ARG A 167 -11.40 8.31 -17.07
N LEU A 168 -11.95 7.89 -15.93
CA LEU A 168 -11.50 8.34 -14.60
C LEU A 168 -10.06 7.90 -14.32
N ALA A 169 -9.69 6.67 -14.68
CA ALA A 169 -8.33 6.15 -14.54
C ALA A 169 -7.34 6.90 -15.42
N ALA A 170 -7.64 7.12 -16.70
CA ALA A 170 -6.81 7.91 -17.61
C ALA A 170 -6.62 9.36 -17.11
N THR A 171 -7.69 10.00 -16.61
CA THR A 171 -7.63 11.35 -16.01
C THR A 171 -6.73 11.41 -14.77
N ARG A 172 -6.61 10.32 -14.01
CA ARG A 172 -5.66 10.19 -12.90
C ARG A 172 -4.24 9.87 -13.40
N ALA A 173 -4.09 9.06 -14.46
CA ALA A 173 -2.80 8.70 -15.06
C ALA A 173 -2.00 9.93 -15.52
N GLU A 174 -2.64 10.94 -16.11
CA GLU A 174 -1.96 12.21 -16.45
C GLU A 174 -1.41 12.94 -15.20
N LYS A 175 -2.10 12.84 -14.05
CA LYS A 175 -1.61 13.36 -12.75
C LYS A 175 -0.50 12.47 -12.16
N VAL A 176 -0.39 11.21 -12.57
CA VAL A 176 0.76 10.36 -12.23
C VAL A 176 2.00 10.79 -13.02
N LYS A 177 1.90 11.02 -14.34
CA LYS A 177 3.02 11.46 -15.19
C LYS A 177 3.75 12.68 -14.62
N PHE A 178 3.01 13.70 -14.15
CA PHE A 178 3.62 14.86 -13.48
C PHE A 178 4.47 14.48 -12.26
N ARG A 179 4.01 13.51 -11.44
CA ARG A 179 4.76 13.01 -10.28
C ARG A 179 5.95 12.13 -10.66
N ILE A 180 5.90 11.41 -11.78
CA ILE A 180 7.07 10.68 -12.33
C ILE A 180 8.22 11.67 -12.61
N THR A 181 7.93 12.87 -13.13
CA THR A 181 8.93 13.94 -13.27
C THR A 181 9.52 14.41 -11.94
N LEU A 182 8.72 14.43 -10.85
CA LEU A 182 9.23 14.74 -9.51
C LEU A 182 10.16 13.65 -8.94
N ILE A 183 9.98 12.38 -9.32
CA ILE A 183 10.90 11.28 -8.98
C ILE A 183 12.27 11.53 -9.64
N LYS A 184 12.29 11.86 -10.94
CA LYS A 184 13.52 12.17 -11.70
C LYS A 184 14.32 13.32 -11.04
N GLY A 185 13.63 14.26 -10.38
CA GLY A 185 14.22 15.37 -9.63
C GLY A 185 14.57 15.12 -8.16
N ALA A 186 14.48 13.90 -7.63
CA ALA A 186 14.82 13.58 -6.24
C ALA A 186 16.31 13.77 -5.93
N ARG A 187 16.67 14.33 -4.78
CA ARG A 187 18.07 14.59 -4.37
C ARG A 187 18.66 13.54 -3.43
N THR A 188 17.82 12.79 -2.72
CA THR A 188 18.24 11.74 -1.78
C THR A 188 17.49 10.44 -2.09
N ALA A 189 18.00 9.30 -1.60
CA ALA A 189 17.32 8.02 -1.71
C ALA A 189 15.94 8.05 -1.02
N GLU A 190 15.84 8.75 0.12
CA GLU A 190 14.57 8.99 0.81
C GLU A 190 13.58 9.78 -0.06
N GLU A 191 14.02 10.85 -0.73
CA GLU A 191 13.17 11.60 -1.68
C GLU A 191 12.68 10.73 -2.85
N VAL A 192 13.47 9.75 -3.32
CA VAL A 192 13.03 8.79 -4.34
C VAL A 192 11.88 7.94 -3.79
N ILE A 193 12.02 7.36 -2.60
CA ILE A 193 11.00 6.48 -1.99
C ILE A 193 9.73 7.27 -1.62
N GLN A 194 9.87 8.43 -0.96
CA GLN A 194 8.74 9.29 -0.61
C GLN A 194 7.89 9.71 -1.83
N ARG A 195 8.51 9.82 -3.02
CA ARG A 195 7.81 10.18 -4.28
C ARG A 195 7.33 8.96 -5.07
N PHE A 196 8.09 7.86 -5.07
CA PHE A 196 7.77 6.66 -5.82
C PHE A 196 6.69 5.81 -5.15
N THR A 197 6.72 5.59 -3.83
CA THR A 197 5.75 4.70 -3.16
C THR A 197 4.29 5.17 -3.35
N PRO A 198 3.93 6.46 -3.22
CA PRO A 198 2.57 6.92 -3.52
C PRO A 198 2.20 6.79 -5.01
N VAL A 199 3.17 6.96 -5.92
CA VAL A 199 2.98 6.77 -7.37
C VAL A 199 2.72 5.29 -7.70
N ALA A 200 3.48 4.36 -7.12
CA ALA A 200 3.32 2.93 -7.32
C ALA A 200 1.98 2.42 -6.77
N VAL A 201 1.58 2.89 -5.57
CA VAL A 201 0.27 2.59 -5.00
C VAL A 201 -0.86 3.13 -5.88
N GLU A 202 -0.78 4.38 -6.36
CA GLU A 202 -1.83 4.92 -7.23
C GLU A 202 -1.90 4.21 -8.58
N LEU A 203 -0.76 3.88 -9.21
CA LEU A 203 -0.72 3.11 -10.47
C LEU A 203 -1.39 1.73 -10.32
N ARG A 204 -1.11 0.99 -9.24
CA ARG A 204 -1.86 -0.24 -8.92
C ARG A 204 -3.37 0.04 -8.81
N GLN A 205 -3.78 1.15 -8.17
CA GLN A 205 -5.19 1.52 -8.10
C GLN A 205 -5.78 1.88 -9.46
N LEU A 206 -5.01 2.44 -10.39
CA LEU A 206 -5.46 2.66 -11.77
C LEU A 206 -5.66 1.33 -12.50
N ARG A 207 -4.76 0.36 -12.33
CA ARG A 207 -4.88 -1.00 -12.87
C ARG A 207 -6.17 -1.73 -12.43
N VAL A 208 -6.64 -1.48 -11.21
CA VAL A 208 -7.92 -2.03 -10.67
C VAL A 208 -9.16 -1.43 -11.35
N LEU A 209 -9.06 -0.19 -11.83
CA LEU A 209 -10.13 0.57 -12.48
C LEU A 209 -10.09 0.48 -14.02
N TRP A 210 -8.91 0.26 -14.57
CA TRP A 210 -8.63 0.15 -16.01
C TRP A 210 -7.60 -0.98 -16.21
N PRO A 211 -8.05 -2.24 -16.33
CA PRO A 211 -7.16 -3.38 -16.53
C PRO A 211 -6.29 -3.22 -17.79
N GLU A 212 -6.89 -2.71 -18.87
CA GLU A 212 -6.27 -2.41 -20.17
C GLU A 212 -5.36 -1.16 -20.18
N MET A 213 -4.96 -0.64 -19.02
CA MET A 213 -4.03 0.50 -18.96
C MET A 213 -2.69 0.16 -19.65
N PRO A 214 -2.17 0.99 -20.58
CA PRO A 214 -0.86 0.77 -21.16
C PRO A 214 0.22 0.63 -20.08
N PRO A 215 1.05 -0.43 -20.11
CA PRO A 215 2.05 -0.68 -19.08
C PRO A 215 3.13 0.40 -19.03
N ASP A 216 3.26 1.20 -20.09
CA ASP A 216 4.35 2.16 -20.28
C ASP A 216 4.38 3.27 -19.21
N ILE A 217 3.24 3.60 -18.59
CA ILE A 217 3.19 4.56 -17.47
C ILE A 217 3.76 3.95 -16.18
N GLU A 218 3.53 2.66 -15.96
CA GLU A 218 4.14 1.90 -14.84
C GLU A 218 5.65 1.71 -15.09
N ARG A 219 6.03 1.40 -16.33
CA ARG A 219 7.42 1.26 -16.76
C ARG A 219 8.20 2.56 -16.65
N GLU A 220 7.62 3.70 -17.06
CA GLU A 220 8.27 5.02 -16.91
C GLU A 220 8.48 5.38 -15.43
N ALA A 221 7.52 5.09 -14.55
CA ALA A 221 7.65 5.30 -13.12
C ALA A 221 8.79 4.46 -12.51
N VAL A 222 8.87 3.19 -12.88
CA VAL A 222 9.90 2.23 -12.43
C VAL A 222 11.28 2.60 -12.98
N GLN A 223 11.37 2.96 -14.26
CA GLN A 223 12.63 3.41 -14.88
C GLN A 223 13.12 4.71 -14.23
N ALA A 224 12.23 5.69 -14.02
CA ALA A 224 12.56 6.94 -13.34
C ALA A 224 13.08 6.72 -11.91
N ALA A 225 12.41 5.87 -11.13
CA ALA A 225 12.82 5.56 -9.76
C ALA A 225 14.12 4.74 -9.71
N GLY A 226 14.22 3.69 -10.53
CA GLY A 226 15.39 2.81 -10.62
C GLY A 226 16.66 3.53 -11.07
N MET A 227 16.58 4.27 -12.18
CA MET A 227 17.71 5.08 -12.66
C MET A 227 18.11 6.16 -11.64
N ARG A 228 17.13 6.83 -11.01
CA ARG A 228 17.45 7.91 -10.07
C ARG A 228 18.04 7.38 -8.76
N MET A 229 17.58 6.23 -8.27
CA MET A 229 18.21 5.55 -7.14
C MET A 229 19.65 5.15 -7.48
N ALA A 230 19.90 4.51 -8.63
CA ALA A 230 21.25 4.13 -9.04
C ALA A 230 22.22 5.32 -9.13
N GLN A 231 21.76 6.48 -9.63
CA GLN A 231 22.54 7.73 -9.68
C GLN A 231 22.94 8.26 -8.28
N ILE A 232 22.16 7.96 -7.24
CA ILE A 232 22.40 8.39 -5.85
C ILE A 232 23.23 7.32 -5.11
N SER A 233 22.86 6.05 -5.25
CA SER A 233 23.50 4.91 -4.60
C SER A 233 24.95 4.69 -5.04
N ASN A 234 25.25 4.78 -6.34
CA ASN A 234 26.58 4.43 -6.85
C ASN A 234 27.70 5.35 -6.31
N PRO A 235 27.55 6.70 -6.28
CA PRO A 235 28.51 7.58 -5.62
C PRO A 235 28.65 7.34 -4.11
N ILE A 236 27.53 7.08 -3.41
CA ILE A 236 27.55 6.82 -1.96
C ILE A 236 28.31 5.52 -1.66
N ALA A 237 28.03 4.44 -2.40
CA ALA A 237 28.74 3.17 -2.27
C ALA A 237 30.24 3.30 -2.56
N GLY A 238 30.63 4.12 -3.55
CA GLY A 238 32.04 4.44 -3.83
C GLY A 238 32.73 5.17 -2.68
N SER A 239 32.08 6.21 -2.13
CA SER A 239 32.58 6.96 -0.97
C SER A 239 32.74 6.08 0.27
N LEU A 240 31.75 5.22 0.54
CA LEU A 240 31.80 4.26 1.65
C LEU A 240 32.93 3.23 1.46
N LYS A 241 33.11 2.65 0.28
CA LYS A 241 34.24 1.72 0.01
C LYS A 241 35.62 2.37 0.26
N SER A 242 35.77 3.66 -0.09
CA SER A 242 36.99 4.43 0.23
C SER A 242 37.20 4.63 1.74
N LYS A 243 36.13 4.96 2.49
CA LYS A 243 36.18 5.04 3.95
C LYS A 243 36.47 3.67 4.60
N GLN A 244 35.92 2.58 4.06
CA GLN A 244 36.18 1.21 4.54
C GLN A 244 37.67 0.86 4.46
N ALA A 245 38.32 1.10 3.32
CA ALA A 245 39.76 0.90 3.15
C ALA A 245 40.60 1.76 4.13
N THR A 246 40.14 2.99 4.39
CA THR A 246 40.75 3.89 5.38
C THR A 246 40.63 3.33 6.81
N PHE A 247 39.46 2.84 7.21
CA PHE A 247 39.26 2.25 8.54
C PHE A 247 40.00 0.92 8.73
N GLU A 248 40.04 0.03 7.74
CA GLU A 248 40.83 -1.20 7.81
C GLU A 248 42.34 -0.92 7.93
N THR A 249 42.83 0.16 7.29
CA THR A 249 44.21 0.63 7.49
C THR A 249 44.44 1.14 8.92
N ALA A 250 43.53 1.95 9.46
CA ALA A 250 43.61 2.44 10.85
C ALA A 250 43.49 1.30 11.90
N LYS A 251 42.69 0.28 11.60
CA LYS A 251 42.50 -0.95 12.40
C LYS A 251 43.78 -1.77 12.46
N LYS A 252 44.41 -2.05 11.31
CA LYS A 252 45.71 -2.74 11.21
C LYS A 252 46.83 -1.96 11.91
N ALA A 253 46.80 -0.62 11.85
CA ALA A 253 47.74 0.23 12.58
C ALA A 253 47.41 0.39 14.09
N ASN A 254 46.29 -0.18 14.57
CA ASN A 254 45.76 -0.03 15.92
C ASN A 254 45.55 1.44 16.39
N ARG A 255 45.22 2.34 15.45
CA ARG A 255 45.08 3.80 15.67
C ARG A 255 43.63 4.25 15.75
N PHE A 256 42.84 3.64 16.62
CA PHE A 256 41.41 3.96 16.75
C PHE A 256 41.13 5.15 17.69
N THR A 257 40.70 6.27 17.12
CA THR A 257 40.27 7.46 17.87
C THR A 257 38.76 7.49 18.08
N ILE A 258 38.30 8.25 19.07
CA ILE A 258 36.86 8.52 19.30
C ILE A 258 36.21 9.16 18.05
N GLY A 259 36.96 9.99 17.30
CA GLY A 259 36.51 10.56 16.03
C GLY A 259 36.26 9.50 14.96
N LEU A 260 37.22 8.60 14.74
CA LEU A 260 37.07 7.48 13.80
C LEU A 260 35.91 6.56 14.19
N ARG A 261 35.72 6.28 15.49
CA ARG A 261 34.59 5.49 16.00
C ARG A 261 33.23 6.14 15.70
N LYS A 262 33.10 7.46 15.87
CA LYS A 262 31.88 8.22 15.51
C LYS A 262 31.63 8.21 14.00
N GLU A 263 32.68 8.31 13.19
CA GLU A 263 32.55 8.32 11.73
C GLU A 263 32.22 6.93 11.16
N MET A 264 32.73 5.84 11.74
CA MET A 264 32.29 4.47 11.40
C MET A 264 30.79 4.28 11.65
N LEU A 265 30.29 4.68 12.82
CA LEU A 265 28.86 4.56 13.15
C LEU A 265 27.96 5.36 12.19
N ARG A 266 28.41 6.53 11.71
CA ARG A 266 27.73 7.27 10.64
C ARG A 266 27.74 6.50 9.31
N CYS A 267 28.87 5.92 8.92
CA CYS A 267 28.98 5.14 7.70
C CYS A 267 28.12 3.86 7.75
N GLN A 268 28.01 3.24 8.93
CA GLN A 268 27.09 2.14 9.20
C GLN A 268 25.62 2.57 9.05
N GLY A 269 25.24 3.70 9.66
CA GLY A 269 23.89 4.28 9.54
C GLY A 269 23.50 4.53 8.08
N VAL A 270 24.33 5.29 7.35
CA VAL A 270 24.10 5.57 5.92
C VAL A 270 24.03 4.28 5.09
N SER A 271 24.82 3.26 5.42
CA SER A 271 24.73 1.96 4.74
C SER A 271 23.39 1.26 5.00
N ASN A 272 22.91 1.24 6.24
CA ASN A 272 21.60 0.67 6.58
C ASN A 272 20.44 1.43 5.91
N ASP A 273 20.49 2.76 5.93
CA ASP A 273 19.46 3.62 5.35
C ASP A 273 19.38 3.43 3.82
N MET A 274 20.52 3.33 3.14
CA MET A 274 20.59 3.03 1.71
C MET A 274 20.11 1.61 1.37
N ALA A 275 20.47 0.59 2.16
CA ALA A 275 19.98 -0.77 1.98
C ALA A 275 18.44 -0.82 2.08
N LYS A 276 17.87 -0.17 3.10
CA LYS A 276 16.43 -0.05 3.29
C LYS A 276 15.73 0.74 2.17
N ALA A 277 16.40 1.73 1.57
CA ALA A 277 15.87 2.46 0.43
C ALA A 277 15.79 1.58 -0.83
N GLU A 278 16.82 0.80 -1.15
CA GLU A 278 16.80 -0.15 -2.27
C GLU A 278 15.75 -1.27 -2.07
N GLU A 279 15.57 -1.74 -0.83
CA GLU A 279 14.49 -2.65 -0.46
C GLU A 279 13.10 -2.03 -0.70
N SER A 280 12.88 -0.81 -0.22
CA SER A 280 11.62 -0.08 -0.38
C SER A 280 11.33 0.24 -1.85
N LEU A 281 12.37 0.43 -2.66
CA LEU A 281 12.27 0.59 -4.11
C LEU A 281 11.78 -0.70 -4.77
N THR A 282 12.44 -1.83 -4.49
CA THR A 282 12.10 -3.14 -5.06
C THR A 282 10.66 -3.52 -4.70
N ALA A 283 10.29 -3.41 -3.42
CA ALA A 283 8.92 -3.66 -2.97
C ALA A 283 7.87 -2.73 -3.63
N GLY A 284 8.25 -1.50 -3.98
CA GLY A 284 7.40 -0.59 -4.75
C GLY A 284 7.28 -0.98 -6.24
N MET A 285 8.31 -1.56 -6.84
CA MET A 285 8.28 -2.11 -8.20
C MET A 285 7.41 -3.38 -8.28
N ASP A 286 7.39 -4.21 -7.23
CA ASP A 286 6.60 -5.44 -7.17
C ASP A 286 5.08 -5.20 -7.04
N LEU A 287 4.64 -3.99 -6.73
CA LEU A 287 3.22 -3.60 -6.76
C LEU A 287 2.67 -3.38 -8.18
N LEU A 288 3.51 -3.36 -9.22
CA LEU A 288 3.17 -2.86 -10.55
C LEU A 288 3.11 -3.97 -11.60
N ALA A 289 1.89 -4.38 -11.94
CA ALA A 289 1.62 -5.52 -12.82
C ALA A 289 2.23 -5.40 -14.22
N GLY A 290 2.29 -4.20 -14.82
CA GLY A 290 2.92 -3.96 -16.13
C GLY A 290 4.45 -4.07 -16.16
N THR A 291 5.08 -4.38 -15.01
CA THR A 291 6.49 -4.82 -14.95
C THR A 291 6.66 -6.33 -15.19
N ALA A 292 5.59 -7.12 -15.14
CA ALA A 292 5.68 -8.57 -15.37
C ALA A 292 6.14 -8.86 -16.80
N GLY A 293 7.19 -9.66 -16.95
CA GLY A 293 7.78 -10.01 -18.24
C GLY A 293 8.44 -8.83 -18.97
N TRP A 294 8.86 -7.78 -18.24
CA TRP A 294 9.58 -6.63 -18.79
C TRP A 294 11.07 -6.72 -18.42
N PRO A 295 11.97 -7.11 -19.35
CA PRO A 295 13.36 -7.46 -19.01
C PRO A 295 14.16 -6.33 -18.37
N GLU A 296 13.95 -5.08 -18.80
CA GLU A 296 14.61 -3.92 -18.20
C GLU A 296 14.08 -3.63 -16.77
N GLY A 297 12.83 -3.98 -16.48
CA GLY A 297 12.26 -3.95 -15.14
C GLY A 297 12.88 -5.01 -14.22
N ASP A 298 13.03 -6.23 -14.72
CA ASP A 298 13.68 -7.32 -13.98
C ASP A 298 15.17 -7.03 -13.74
N GLN A 299 15.87 -6.43 -14.72
CA GLN A 299 17.23 -5.93 -14.53
C GLN A 299 17.31 -4.82 -13.46
N LEU A 300 16.38 -3.87 -13.45
CA LEU A 300 16.34 -2.81 -12.42
C LEU A 300 16.10 -3.37 -11.01
N LYS A 301 15.27 -4.40 -10.86
CA LYS A 301 15.06 -5.13 -9.60
C LYS A 301 16.32 -5.90 -9.17
N SER A 302 16.98 -6.57 -10.13
CA SER A 302 18.26 -7.27 -9.91
C SER A 302 19.35 -6.30 -9.44
N ASP A 303 19.53 -5.18 -10.14
CA ASP A 303 20.51 -4.14 -9.80
C ASP A 303 20.20 -3.50 -8.43
N SER A 304 18.93 -3.27 -8.10
CA SER A 304 18.53 -2.75 -6.78
C SER A 304 18.84 -3.75 -5.67
N THR A 305 18.55 -5.04 -5.90
CA THR A 305 18.88 -6.13 -4.96
C THR A 305 20.39 -6.25 -4.74
N ALA A 306 21.20 -6.15 -5.81
CA ALA A 306 22.66 -6.16 -5.73
C ALA A 306 23.21 -4.93 -4.98
N ARG A 307 22.63 -3.73 -5.18
CA ARG A 307 22.99 -2.53 -4.42
C ARG A 307 22.60 -2.67 -2.94
N ARG A 308 21.43 -3.22 -2.62
CA ARG A 308 21.02 -3.53 -1.23
C ARG A 308 22.05 -4.42 -0.55
N GLN A 309 22.39 -5.56 -1.15
CA GLN A 309 23.39 -6.50 -0.61
C GLN A 309 24.77 -5.86 -0.42
N ALA A 310 25.20 -5.00 -1.36
CA ALA A 310 26.45 -4.25 -1.22
C ALA A 310 26.43 -3.26 -0.05
N PHE A 311 25.31 -2.59 0.21
CA PHE A 311 25.14 -1.71 1.37
C PHE A 311 25.05 -2.49 2.69
N GLU A 312 24.37 -3.64 2.73
CA GLU A 312 24.39 -4.52 3.91
C GLU A 312 25.81 -5.01 4.24
N ALA A 313 26.61 -5.37 3.23
CA ALA A 313 28.00 -5.78 3.42
C ALA A 313 28.86 -4.62 3.96
N LEU A 314 28.65 -3.39 3.46
CA LEU A 314 29.28 -2.18 3.99
C LEU A 314 28.86 -1.91 5.45
N ALA A 315 27.57 -2.03 5.79
CA ALA A 315 27.09 -1.86 7.16
C ALA A 315 27.72 -2.86 8.16
N LYS A 316 27.95 -4.10 7.72
CA LYS A 316 28.65 -5.15 8.48
C LYS A 316 30.15 -4.83 8.62
N ALA A 317 30.77 -4.17 7.63
CA ALA A 317 32.17 -3.74 7.70
C ALA A 317 32.40 -2.49 8.60
N PHE A 318 31.40 -1.63 8.77
CA PHE A 318 31.49 -0.42 9.61
C PHE A 318 31.22 -0.63 11.10
N VAL A 319 31.29 -1.87 11.61
CA VAL A 319 31.24 -2.15 13.06
C VAL A 319 32.56 -1.68 13.72
N PRO A 320 32.55 -0.68 14.62
CA PRO A 320 33.76 -0.27 15.32
C PRO A 320 34.18 -1.34 16.34
N PRO A 321 35.50 -1.50 16.60
CA PRO A 321 35.96 -2.40 17.65
C PRO A 321 35.39 -1.99 19.03
N PRO A 322 35.26 -2.95 19.98
CA PRO A 322 35.03 -2.61 21.38
C PRO A 322 36.15 -1.69 21.87
N LEU A 323 35.84 -0.82 22.83
CA LEU A 323 36.88 -0.08 23.53
C LEU A 323 37.74 -1.10 24.28
N GLY A 324 39.01 -1.22 23.88
CA GLY A 324 39.97 -2.05 24.62
C GLY A 324 40.00 -1.59 26.07
N GLY A 325 39.84 -2.53 27.00
CA GLY A 325 39.85 -2.25 28.43
C GLY A 325 41.20 -1.70 28.85
N SER A 326 41.30 -0.38 28.97
CA SER A 326 42.43 0.27 29.65
C SER A 326 42.48 -0.29 31.08
N SER A 327 43.51 -1.08 31.38
CA SER A 327 43.77 -1.63 32.71
C SER A 327 44.33 -0.56 33.66
N GLY A 328 43.63 0.56 33.75
CA GLY A 328 43.92 1.73 34.56
C GLY A 328 42.59 2.43 34.86
N GLY A 329 42.23 2.48 36.15
CA GLY A 329 40.86 2.77 36.57
C GLY A 329 40.44 4.23 36.39
N GLY A 330 39.66 4.51 35.33
CA GLY A 330 38.84 5.72 35.18
C GLY A 330 37.36 5.38 35.36
N ARG A 331 36.67 6.04 36.30
CA ARG A 331 35.26 5.74 36.64
C ARG A 331 34.27 6.45 35.72
N ASP A 332 34.37 6.16 34.43
CA ASP A 332 33.62 6.83 33.36
C ASP A 332 32.14 6.38 33.30
N THR A 333 31.32 6.92 34.19
CA THR A 333 29.86 6.75 34.18
C THR A 333 29.22 7.55 33.05
N TRP A 334 29.33 7.05 31.82
CA TRP A 334 28.66 7.63 30.66
C TRP A 334 27.14 7.46 30.76
N ARG A 335 26.48 8.48 31.33
CA ARG A 335 25.05 8.70 31.14
C ARG A 335 24.75 8.82 29.65
N ASP A 336 23.64 8.22 29.24
CA ASP A 336 23.10 8.33 27.89
C ASP A 336 22.81 9.81 27.55
N PRO A 337 23.47 10.41 26.54
CA PRO A 337 23.20 11.78 26.12
C PRO A 337 21.94 11.79 25.25
N GLY A 338 20.77 11.78 25.90
CA GLY A 338 19.47 11.65 25.26
C GLY A 338 19.19 12.69 24.17
N TRP A 339 19.35 12.30 22.91
CA TRP A 339 18.95 13.10 21.73
C TRP A 339 17.55 12.72 21.23
N ARG A 340 16.62 12.53 22.17
CA ARG A 340 15.17 12.50 21.94
C ARG A 340 14.44 13.20 23.08
N ASP A 341 14.49 14.54 23.07
CA ASP A 341 13.34 15.37 23.43
C ASP A 341 13.57 16.84 23.06
N ARG A 342 12.91 17.29 21.99
CA ARG A 342 12.67 18.71 21.74
C ARG A 342 11.16 18.95 21.80
N GLY A 343 10.57 18.60 22.94
CA GLY A 343 9.13 18.45 23.19
C GLY A 343 8.47 19.48 24.12
N GLY A 344 9.25 20.40 24.69
CA GLY A 344 8.77 21.62 25.38
C GLY A 344 8.25 21.45 26.82
N MET A 345 8.44 22.51 27.62
CA MET A 345 7.55 23.01 28.70
C MET A 345 8.17 24.28 29.30
N GLY A 346 7.97 25.43 28.63
CA GLY A 346 8.33 26.74 29.17
C GLY A 346 7.30 27.20 30.20
N GLY A 347 7.47 26.76 31.47
CA GLY A 347 6.70 27.26 32.62
C GLY A 347 7.18 28.65 33.09
N PRO A 348 6.37 29.40 33.86
CA PRO A 348 6.60 30.83 34.08
C PRO A 348 7.30 31.18 35.41
N GLY A 349 7.97 32.35 35.42
CA GLY A 349 7.99 33.26 36.57
C GLY A 349 9.34 33.49 37.26
N MET A 350 9.55 34.76 37.64
CA MET A 350 10.63 35.31 38.50
C MET A 350 12.06 35.17 37.90
N LEU A 351 12.81 36.25 37.69
CA LEU A 351 12.74 37.63 38.21
C LEU A 351 12.51 38.68 37.11
#